data_AF-A0A7D6C7U1-F1
#
_entry.id   AF-A0A7D6C7U1-F1
#
_cell.length_a   1.000
_cell.length_b   1.000
_cell.length_c   1.000
_cell.angle_alpha   90.00
_cell.angle_beta   90.00
_cell.angle_gamma   90.00
#
_symmetry.space_group_name_H-M   'P 1'
#
loop_
_entity.id
_entity.type
_entity.pdbx_description
1 polymer ?
#
loop_
_entity_poly.entity_id
_entity_poly.type
_entity_poly.pdbx_seq_one_letter_code
_entity_poly.pdbx_strand_id
1 'polypeptide(L)'
;MTQWDIFTDVAAILYPIPRPEPGEEDFDGFLAARDQAAEDQQHAVENLRAAWEEGDQDPLIGALATARRAKEEAEQRIRGLLAYGREFVQPRPYTLGDLAAAAGMSISGVRTAYGHRDVAQVADATGAKPREWRAPHPDDRSATA
;
A
#
# COMPACT_ATOMS: atom_id res chain seq x y z
N MET A 1 16.68 34.54 -7.56
CA MET A 1 15.33 34.07 -7.20
C MET A 1 15.14 32.78 -7.97
N THR A 2 15.31 31.64 -7.34
CA THR A 2 15.14 30.33 -7.98
C THR A 2 13.70 30.24 -8.47
N GLN A 3 13.54 30.12 -9.78
CA GLN A 3 12.25 29.87 -10.41
C GLN A 3 11.70 28.59 -9.80
N TRP A 4 10.52 28.67 -9.19
CA TRP A 4 9.84 27.54 -8.58
C TRP A 4 9.60 26.49 -9.68
N ASP A 5 10.06 25.26 -9.45
CA ASP A 5 9.98 24.18 -10.42
C ASP A 5 9.11 23.05 -9.87
N ILE A 6 7.87 22.98 -10.36
CA ILE A 6 6.87 22.00 -9.90
C ILE A 6 7.36 20.56 -10.01
N PHE A 7 8.21 20.25 -10.99
CA PHE A 7 8.78 18.91 -11.15
C PHE A 7 9.70 18.55 -9.99
N THR A 8 10.56 19.50 -9.58
CA THR A 8 11.45 19.34 -8.43
C THR A 8 10.65 19.20 -7.14
N ASP A 9 9.61 20.03 -6.94
CA ASP A 9 8.77 19.96 -5.73
C ASP A 9 8.00 18.64 -5.63
N VAL A 10 7.41 18.18 -6.73
CA VAL A 10 6.68 16.90 -6.78
C VAL A 10 7.64 15.72 -6.57
N ALA A 11 8.81 15.74 -7.21
CA ALA A 11 9.83 14.72 -6.99
C ALA A 11 10.28 14.64 -5.52
N ALA A 12 10.46 15.80 -4.86
CA ALA A 12 10.82 15.87 -3.45
C ALA A 12 9.74 15.30 -2.51
N ILE A 13 8.46 15.41 -2.88
CA ILE A 13 7.34 14.81 -2.14
C ILE A 13 7.29 13.30 -2.36
N LEU A 14 7.51 12.84 -3.59
CA LEU A 14 7.46 11.42 -3.95
C LEU A 14 8.63 10.62 -3.35
N TYR A 15 9.82 11.23 -3.30
CA TYR A 15 11.06 10.60 -2.85
C TYR A 15 11.74 11.49 -1.81
N PRO A 16 11.24 11.57 -0.58
CA PRO A 16 11.81 12.45 0.43
C PRO A 16 13.23 12.02 0.79
N ILE A 17 14.16 12.96 0.81
CA ILE A 17 15.53 12.70 1.27
C ILE A 17 15.48 12.38 2.78
N PRO A 18 15.98 11.21 3.22
CA PRO A 18 15.99 10.85 4.63
C PRO A 18 16.83 11.87 5.43
N ARG A 19 16.36 12.16 6.65
CA ARG A 19 17.12 12.98 7.60
C ARG A 19 17.85 12.05 8.57
N PRO A 20 19.12 12.35 8.90
CA PRO A 20 19.83 11.53 9.87
C PRO A 20 19.22 11.76 11.25
N GLU A 21 19.10 10.69 12.03
CA GLU A 21 18.96 10.82 13.47
C GLU A 21 20.30 11.27 14.08
N PRO A 22 20.32 11.90 15.27
CA PRO A 22 21.56 12.35 15.88
C PRO A 22 22.57 11.20 16.06
N GLY A 23 23.75 11.34 15.47
CA GLY A 23 24.81 10.32 15.50
C GLY A 23 24.79 9.34 14.33
N GLU A 24 23.81 9.42 13.41
CA GLU A 24 23.74 8.59 12.20
C GLU A 24 24.31 9.28 10.94
N GLU A 25 24.85 10.49 11.06
CA GLU A 25 25.20 11.35 9.92
C GLU A 25 26.23 10.71 8.97
N ASP A 26 27.14 9.91 9.52
CA ASP A 26 28.21 9.22 8.80
C ASP A 26 27.97 7.70 8.66
N PHE A 27 26.79 7.20 9.02
CA PHE A 27 26.48 5.78 8.83
C PHE A 27 26.35 5.45 7.35
N ASP A 28 27.12 4.46 6.87
CA ASP A 28 27.11 4.04 5.46
C ASP A 28 25.69 3.73 4.94
N GLY A 29 24.83 3.12 5.77
CA GLY A 29 23.44 2.84 5.41
C GLY A 29 22.59 4.10 5.23
N PHE A 30 22.82 5.13 6.05
CA PHE A 30 22.14 6.42 5.92
C PHE A 30 22.62 7.16 4.67
N LEU A 31 23.93 7.23 4.45
CA LEU A 31 24.51 7.88 3.26
C LEU A 31 24.01 7.21 1.97
N ALA A 32 24.00 5.88 1.91
CA ALA A 32 23.48 5.15 0.77
C ALA A 32 21.98 5.41 0.53
N ALA A 33 21.17 5.43 1.59
CA ALA A 33 19.74 5.74 1.46
C ALA A 33 19.49 7.19 1.00
N ARG A 34 20.30 8.14 1.47
CA ARG A 34 20.26 9.54 1.06
C ARG A 34 20.61 9.70 -0.42
N ASP A 35 21.70 9.07 -0.84
CA ASP A 35 22.18 9.15 -2.22
C ASP A 35 21.18 8.50 -3.18
N GLN A 36 20.63 7.33 -2.81
CA GLN A 36 19.55 6.70 -3.59
C GLN A 36 18.31 7.60 -3.70
N ALA A 37 17.88 8.24 -2.62
CA ALA A 37 16.73 9.15 -2.67
C ALA A 37 17.00 10.37 -3.58
N ALA A 38 18.24 10.86 -3.61
CA ALA A 38 18.63 11.95 -4.51
C ALA A 38 18.61 11.51 -5.99
N GLU A 39 19.08 10.29 -6.30
CA GLU A 39 18.99 9.70 -7.63
C GLU A 39 17.52 9.49 -8.05
N ASP A 40 16.68 8.96 -7.15
CA ASP A 40 15.26 8.75 -7.41
C ASP A 40 14.53 10.08 -7.67
N GLN A 41 14.88 11.16 -6.96
CA GLN A 41 14.35 12.50 -7.25
C GLN A 41 14.75 12.97 -8.65
N GLN A 42 16.02 12.81 -9.05
CA GLN A 42 16.48 13.23 -10.38
C GLN A 42 15.73 12.49 -11.48
N HIS A 43 15.63 11.16 -11.38
CA HIS A 43 14.87 10.34 -12.32
C HIS A 43 13.38 10.74 -12.34
N ALA A 44 12.79 11.06 -11.19
CA ALA A 44 11.40 11.51 -11.12
C ALA A 44 11.21 12.85 -11.84
N VAL A 45 12.11 13.82 -11.68
CA VAL A 45 12.06 15.10 -12.38
C VAL A 45 12.10 14.89 -13.89
N GLU A 46 13.03 14.07 -14.38
CA GLU A 46 13.16 13.75 -15.81
C GLU A 46 11.89 13.11 -16.38
N ASN A 47 11.36 12.10 -15.69
CA ASN A 47 10.14 11.41 -16.10
C ASN A 47 8.91 12.32 -16.09
N LEU A 48 8.77 13.17 -15.07
CA LEU A 48 7.64 14.12 -14.98
C LEU A 48 7.71 15.18 -16.08
N ARG A 49 8.91 15.68 -16.39
CA ARG A 49 9.13 16.63 -17.50
C ARG A 49 8.78 15.99 -18.84
N ALA A 50 9.28 14.79 -19.10
CA ALA A 50 8.98 14.06 -20.34
C ALA A 50 7.47 13.80 -20.49
N ALA A 51 6.80 13.36 -19.43
CA ALA A 51 5.35 13.11 -19.45
C ALA A 51 4.52 14.38 -19.71
N TRP A 52 4.96 15.52 -19.19
CA TRP A 52 4.32 16.81 -19.45
C TRP A 52 4.56 17.27 -20.89
N GLU A 53 5.80 17.16 -21.39
CA GLU A 53 6.18 17.60 -22.73
C GLU A 53 5.56 16.74 -23.86
N GLU A 54 5.48 15.42 -23.66
CA GLU A 54 4.98 14.49 -24.68
C GLU A 54 3.46 14.29 -24.63
N GLY A 55 2.86 14.37 -23.43
CA GLY A 55 1.49 13.91 -23.18
C GLY A 55 0.55 14.94 -22.59
N ASP A 56 1.00 16.18 -22.37
CA ASP A 56 0.24 17.24 -21.67
C ASP A 56 -0.26 16.76 -20.28
N GLN A 57 0.45 15.82 -19.66
CA GLN A 57 0.06 15.23 -18.39
C GLN A 57 0.57 16.07 -17.23
N ASP A 58 -0.35 16.68 -16.48
CA ASP A 58 -0.01 17.46 -15.28
C ASP A 58 0.83 16.65 -14.27
N PRO A 59 2.02 17.14 -13.87
CA PRO A 59 2.95 16.38 -13.03
C PRO A 59 2.36 16.11 -11.65
N LEU A 60 1.60 17.05 -11.08
CA LEU A 60 0.98 16.89 -9.77
C LEU A 60 -0.23 15.96 -9.86
N ILE A 61 -1.08 16.13 -10.88
CA ILE A 61 -2.26 15.28 -11.06
C ILE A 61 -1.86 13.84 -11.38
N GLY A 62 -0.84 13.65 -12.22
CA GLY A 62 -0.26 12.33 -12.51
C GLY A 62 0.33 11.67 -11.27
N ALA A 63 1.12 12.42 -10.48
CA ALA A 63 1.67 11.94 -9.22
C ALA A 63 0.56 11.53 -8.22
N LEU A 64 -0.50 12.35 -8.09
CA LEU A 64 -1.63 12.05 -7.22
C LEU A 64 -2.40 10.79 -7.67
N ALA A 65 -2.60 10.62 -8.98
CA ALA A 65 -3.24 9.42 -9.53
C ALA A 65 -2.42 8.16 -9.22
N THR A 66 -1.10 8.23 -9.37
CA THR A 66 -0.18 7.14 -9.02
C THR A 66 -0.21 6.84 -7.52
N ALA A 67 -0.12 7.87 -6.67
CA ALA A 67 -0.20 7.70 -5.21
C ALA A 67 -1.53 7.08 -4.78
N ARG A 68 -2.64 7.49 -5.39
CA ARG A 68 -3.96 6.90 -5.16
C ARG A 68 -3.99 5.42 -5.53
N ARG A 69 -3.47 5.04 -6.71
CA ARG A 69 -3.39 3.62 -7.11
C ARG A 69 -2.54 2.81 -6.14
N ALA A 70 -1.38 3.33 -5.74
CA ALA A 70 -0.51 2.69 -4.75
C ALA A 70 -1.24 2.46 -3.41
N LYS A 71 -2.04 3.44 -2.96
CA LYS A 71 -2.90 3.31 -1.78
C LYS A 71 -3.95 2.20 -1.97
N GLU A 72 -4.69 2.22 -3.08
CA GLU A 72 -5.73 1.22 -3.37
C GLU A 72 -5.16 -0.20 -3.47
N GLU A 73 -3.96 -0.36 -4.03
CA GLU A 73 -3.26 -1.64 -4.06
C GLU A 73 -2.77 -2.07 -2.67
N ALA A 74 -2.26 -1.14 -1.86
CA ALA A 74 -1.87 -1.43 -0.47
C ALA A 74 -3.08 -1.89 0.35
N GLU A 75 -4.23 -1.23 0.20
CA GLU A 75 -5.49 -1.64 0.83
C GLU A 75 -5.93 -3.04 0.38
N GLN A 76 -5.80 -3.36 -0.91
CA GLN A 76 -6.06 -4.71 -1.43
C GLN A 76 -5.11 -5.75 -0.81
N ARG A 77 -3.81 -5.46 -0.71
CA ARG A 77 -2.82 -6.34 -0.07
C ARG A 77 -3.16 -6.56 1.40
N ILE A 78 -3.54 -5.52 2.14
CA ILE A 78 -3.99 -5.62 3.53
C ILE A 78 -5.19 -6.58 3.64
N ARG A 79 -6.22 -6.43 2.80
CA ARG A 79 -7.38 -7.33 2.80
C ARG A 79 -7.00 -8.79 2.53
N GLY A 80 -6.10 -9.03 1.58
CA GLY A 80 -5.58 -10.37 1.29
C GLY A 80 -4.83 -10.97 2.49
N LEU A 81 -4.01 -10.19 3.19
CA LEU A 81 -3.29 -10.63 4.38
C LEU A 81 -4.23 -10.94 5.56
N LEU A 82 -5.25 -10.10 5.78
CA LEU A 82 -6.28 -10.34 6.79
C LEU A 82 -7.06 -11.64 6.49
N ALA A 83 -7.48 -11.82 5.24
CA ALA A 83 -8.11 -13.04 4.76
C ALA A 83 -7.24 -14.27 4.98
N TYR A 84 -5.96 -14.21 4.57
CA TYR A 84 -5.01 -15.29 4.77
C TYR A 84 -4.85 -15.67 6.24
N GLY A 85 -4.55 -14.68 7.08
CA GLY A 85 -4.31 -14.87 8.51
C GLY A 85 -5.53 -15.44 9.26
N ARG A 86 -6.74 -15.09 8.83
CA ARG A 86 -7.97 -15.61 9.41
C ARG A 86 -8.33 -16.98 8.87
N GLU A 87 -8.24 -17.22 7.58
CA GLU A 87 -8.99 -18.30 6.93
C GLU A 87 -8.11 -19.45 6.47
N PHE A 88 -6.81 -19.21 6.29
CA PHE A 88 -5.88 -20.20 5.72
C PHE A 88 -4.85 -20.69 6.74
N VAL A 89 -4.57 -19.91 7.79
CA VAL A 89 -3.63 -20.31 8.85
C VAL A 89 -4.24 -21.38 9.77
N GLN A 90 -3.55 -22.52 9.87
CA GLN A 90 -3.93 -23.67 10.70
C GLN A 90 -2.74 -24.16 11.54
N PRO A 91 -2.96 -24.80 12.72
CA PRO A 91 -4.26 -25.13 13.33
C PRO A 91 -4.93 -23.98 14.07
N ARG A 92 -4.18 -22.89 14.36
CA ARG A 92 -4.67 -21.73 15.12
C ARG A 92 -4.57 -20.47 14.27
N PRO A 93 -5.69 -19.99 13.69
CA PRO A 93 -5.71 -18.75 12.92
C PRO A 93 -5.48 -17.54 13.82
N TYR A 94 -4.92 -16.48 13.26
CA TYR A 94 -4.70 -15.23 14.00
C TYR A 94 -6.01 -14.67 14.55
N THR A 95 -5.97 -14.07 15.73
CA THR A 95 -7.17 -13.47 16.31
C THR A 95 -7.52 -12.17 15.59
N LEU A 96 -8.78 -11.74 15.66
CA LEU A 96 -9.16 -10.42 15.13
C LEU A 96 -8.43 -9.28 15.86
N GLY A 97 -8.06 -9.48 17.13
CA GLY A 97 -7.33 -8.50 17.93
C GLY A 97 -5.90 -8.30 17.43
N ASP A 98 -5.17 -9.39 17.18
CA ASP A 98 -3.78 -9.32 16.68
C ASP A 98 -3.73 -8.68 15.30
N LEU A 99 -4.66 -9.05 14.42
CA LEU A 99 -4.76 -8.49 13.07
C LEU A 99 -5.18 -7.02 13.09
N ALA A 100 -6.09 -6.64 13.98
CA ALA A 100 -6.50 -5.26 14.16
C ALA A 100 -5.34 -4.39 14.63
N ALA A 101 -4.57 -4.86 15.62
CA ALA A 101 -3.39 -4.17 16.11
C ALA A 101 -2.32 -4.02 15.02
N ALA A 102 -2.04 -5.08 14.27
CA ALA A 102 -1.03 -5.05 13.20
C ALA A 102 -1.43 -4.17 12.01
N ALA A 103 -2.72 -4.14 11.65
CA ALA A 103 -3.22 -3.35 10.52
C ALA A 103 -3.59 -1.90 10.90
N GLY A 104 -3.50 -1.51 12.17
CA GLY A 104 -3.96 -0.21 12.65
C GLY A 104 -5.49 -0.02 12.51
N MET A 105 -6.25 -1.12 12.58
CA MET A 105 -7.70 -1.13 12.40
C MET A 105 -8.43 -1.42 13.72
N SER A 106 -9.73 -1.13 13.77
CA SER A 106 -10.57 -1.67 14.84
C SER A 106 -10.90 -3.14 14.59
N ILE A 107 -11.21 -3.90 15.64
CA ILE A 107 -11.68 -5.30 15.52
C ILE A 107 -12.92 -5.39 14.62
N SER A 108 -13.83 -4.42 14.74
CA SER A 108 -15.02 -4.34 13.87
C SER A 108 -14.62 -4.11 12.42
N GLY A 109 -13.65 -3.20 12.18
CA GLY A 109 -13.11 -2.92 10.85
C GLY A 109 -12.48 -4.14 10.19
N VAL A 110 -11.66 -4.91 10.92
CA VAL A 110 -11.05 -6.14 10.36
C VAL A 110 -12.12 -7.14 9.91
N ARG A 111 -13.20 -7.28 10.69
CA ARG A 111 -14.29 -8.23 10.38
C ARG A 111 -15.00 -7.92 9.07
N THR A 112 -15.08 -6.66 8.68
CA THR A 112 -15.76 -6.21 7.46
C THR A 112 -14.81 -5.84 6.34
N ALA A 113 -13.49 -5.82 6.61
CA ALA A 113 -12.49 -5.37 5.65
C ALA A 113 -12.36 -6.31 4.45
N TYR A 114 -12.49 -7.62 4.63
CA TYR A 114 -12.35 -8.61 3.56
C TYR A 114 -13.61 -9.47 3.42
N GLY A 115 -13.85 -9.99 2.23
CA GLY A 115 -15.00 -10.85 1.92
C GLY A 115 -14.63 -12.07 1.08
N HIS A 116 -15.66 -12.77 0.59
CA HIS A 116 -15.51 -14.00 -0.20
C HIS A 116 -14.59 -13.83 -1.41
N ARG A 117 -14.66 -12.67 -2.09
CA ARG A 117 -13.81 -12.37 -3.25
C ARG A 117 -12.33 -12.27 -2.89
N ASP A 118 -11.99 -11.67 -1.75
CA ASP A 118 -10.60 -11.57 -1.30
C ASP A 118 -10.04 -12.96 -1.00
N VAL A 119 -10.90 -13.89 -0.59
CA VAL A 119 -10.49 -15.21 -0.11
C VAL A 119 -10.37 -16.19 -1.25
N ALA A 120 -11.25 -16.10 -2.23
CA ALA A 120 -11.04 -16.73 -3.53
C ALA A 120 -9.69 -16.30 -4.12
N GLN A 121 -9.41 -14.98 -4.16
CA GLN A 121 -8.12 -14.47 -4.67
C GLN A 121 -6.92 -15.01 -3.89
N VAL A 122 -7.00 -15.10 -2.56
CA VAL A 122 -5.93 -15.68 -1.74
C VAL A 122 -5.77 -17.17 -1.99
N ALA A 123 -6.87 -17.92 -2.14
CA ALA A 123 -6.83 -19.34 -2.49
C ALA A 123 -6.16 -19.55 -3.85
N ASP A 124 -6.52 -18.76 -4.86
CA ASP A 124 -5.92 -18.80 -6.19
C ASP A 124 -4.42 -18.45 -6.15
N ALA A 125 -4.04 -17.42 -5.39
CA ALA A 125 -2.66 -16.96 -5.31
C ALA A 125 -1.73 -17.91 -4.52
N THR A 126 -2.26 -18.60 -3.51
CA THR A 126 -1.45 -19.44 -2.60
C THR A 126 -1.59 -20.95 -2.84
N GLY A 127 -2.64 -21.37 -3.57
CA GLY A 127 -3.02 -22.78 -3.70
C GLY A 127 -3.56 -23.41 -2.41
N ALA A 128 -3.67 -22.65 -1.32
CA ALA A 128 -4.15 -23.14 -0.04
C ALA A 128 -5.68 -23.28 -0.04
N LYS A 129 -6.19 -24.25 0.72
CA LYS A 129 -7.63 -24.39 0.94
C LYS A 129 -8.04 -23.57 2.16
N PRO A 130 -9.04 -22.67 2.04
CA PRO A 130 -9.56 -21.98 3.20
C PRO A 130 -10.17 -23.01 4.16
N ARG A 131 -10.11 -22.73 5.46
CA ARG A 131 -10.94 -23.41 6.44
C ARG A 131 -12.42 -23.27 6.05
N GLU A 132 -13.28 -24.14 6.57
CA GLU A 132 -14.73 -23.96 6.43
C GLU A 132 -15.13 -22.54 6.88
N TRP A 133 -15.45 -21.72 5.88
CA TRP A 133 -15.72 -20.31 6.03
C TRP A 133 -17.04 -20.10 6.75
N ARG A 134 -17.08 -19.25 7.79
CA ARG A 134 -18.27 -19.03 8.63
C ARG A 134 -19.00 -17.70 8.42
N ALA A 135 -18.53 -16.80 7.55
CA ALA A 135 -19.24 -15.55 7.31
C ALA A 135 -20.41 -15.78 6.31
N PRO A 136 -21.57 -15.12 6.52
CA PRO A 136 -22.73 -15.31 5.65
C PRO A 136 -22.39 -15.09 4.18
N HIS A 137 -22.88 -15.95 3.30
CA HIS A 137 -22.88 -15.70 1.87
C HIS A 137 -23.77 -14.46 1.61
N PRO A 138 -23.45 -13.58 0.64
CA PRO A 138 -24.33 -12.47 0.29
C PRO A 138 -25.78 -12.91 -0.01
N ASP A 139 -25.97 -14.16 -0.46
CA ASP A 139 -27.29 -14.76 -0.72
C ASP A 139 -28.04 -15.21 0.55
N ASP A 140 -27.37 -15.31 1.70
CA ASP A 140 -28.01 -15.74 2.96
C ASP A 140 -28.92 -14.65 3.56
N ARG A 141 -28.82 -13.40 3.08
CA ARG A 141 -29.68 -12.29 3.54
C ARG A 141 -31.06 -12.25 2.86
N SER A 142 -31.32 -13.10 1.88
CA SER A 142 -32.57 -13.13 1.11
C SER A 142 -33.61 -14.11 1.66
N ALA A 143 -33.33 -14.84 2.76
CA ALA A 143 -34.17 -15.92 3.27
C ALA A 143 -34.93 -15.60 4.58
N THR A 144 -35.14 -14.33 4.90
CA THR A 144 -36.03 -13.93 6.01
C THR A 144 -36.89 -12.73 5.59
N ALA A 145 -38.06 -13.05 5.04
CA ALA A 145 -39.24 -12.20 4.96
C ALA A 145 -40.42 -12.97 5.53
#